data_AF-A0A970ZQJ5-F1
#
_entry.id   AF-A0A970ZQJ5-F1
#
_cell.length_a   1.000
_cell.length_b   1.000
_cell.length_c   1.000
_cell.angle_alpha   90.00
_cell.angle_beta   90.00
_cell.angle_gamma   90.00
#
_symmetry.space_group_name_H-M   'P 1'
#
loop_
_entity.id
_entity.type
_entity.pdbx_description
1 polymer ?
#
loop_
_entity_poly.entity_id
_entity_poly.type
_entity_poly.pdbx_seq_one_letter_code
_entity_poly.pdbx_strand_id
1 'polypeptide(L)'
;MIRPLMDLSLPPPARLAALLLFLAAALSLPAAERSWTNNEGRTIVATLIETTGDKVVLQMNGNHFEVPIASLSPDDQAFIQNWKKGEMSDSSKDGQIQPNWDNPWPRLVSVDIDQEIEVIKEDDEAREYIYASPHYEFICDVKLNTSVVRRFSLLFEATNQVCRELPLGMVKPFRDERHKIHLFETREAYISKGGPPDSAGVYISRAGEGDILIPLTSLGVKKVGSNYSIDYDRENTTLSHEIAHQITDYEYFAAGSRGWFTEGLAEYIANSGYRSGKFSLQDMQKLIARVTAYGDNGQGGRALGEEFTAPDLQEFFTQSYDSFLANPQLSYGLSALIAYYFFHMDGDKDAANIKEFLKALKEKKTPPELFEPLLAGRTWDEMEADITKGWRSRGVRIHFR
;
A
#
# COMPACT_ATOMS: atom_id res chain seq x y z
N MET A 1 1.26 -25.21 -91.33
CA MET A 1 1.06 -26.56 -90.76
C MET A 1 1.59 -26.49 -89.32
N ILE A 2 0.69 -26.59 -88.35
CA ILE A 2 0.86 -27.11 -86.97
C ILE A 2 1.93 -26.47 -86.03
N ARG A 3 1.44 -25.99 -84.87
CA ARG A 3 2.04 -25.57 -83.57
C ARG A 3 3.37 -26.26 -83.13
N PRO A 4 4.08 -25.85 -82.04
CA PRO A 4 3.76 -24.87 -80.94
C PRO A 4 4.96 -23.97 -80.48
N LEU A 5 4.76 -23.04 -79.52
CA LEU A 5 5.39 -23.08 -78.17
C LEU A 5 5.00 -21.87 -77.28
N MET A 6 4.56 -22.22 -76.05
CA MET A 6 4.69 -21.54 -74.75
C MET A 6 4.38 -20.03 -74.62
N ASP A 7 3.19 -19.79 -74.08
CA ASP A 7 2.75 -18.54 -73.46
C ASP A 7 3.19 -18.52 -71.97
N LEU A 8 3.93 -17.49 -71.58
CA LEU A 8 4.32 -17.17 -70.21
C LEU A 8 3.58 -15.90 -69.80
N SER A 9 2.34 -16.07 -69.34
CA SER A 9 1.61 -15.02 -68.63
C SER A 9 0.94 -15.63 -67.39
N LEU A 10 1.57 -15.39 -66.24
CA LEU A 10 1.01 -15.74 -64.92
C LEU A 10 -0.22 -14.86 -64.66
N PRO A 11 -1.36 -15.43 -64.23
CA PRO A 11 -2.50 -14.65 -63.75
C PRO A 11 -2.25 -14.13 -62.31
N PRO A 12 -2.89 -13.02 -61.92
CA PRO A 12 -2.70 -12.41 -60.61
C PRO A 12 -3.23 -13.34 -59.49
N PRO A 13 -2.54 -13.44 -58.33
CA PRO A 13 -3.02 -14.27 -57.24
C PRO A 13 -4.30 -13.70 -56.65
N ALA A 14 -5.33 -14.54 -56.65
CA ALA A 14 -6.55 -14.39 -55.90
C ALA A 14 -6.22 -14.00 -54.45
N ARG A 15 -6.87 -12.93 -53.98
CA ARG A 15 -6.91 -12.55 -52.57
C ARG A 15 -7.76 -13.58 -51.80
N LEU A 16 -7.18 -14.74 -51.50
CA LEU A 16 -7.52 -15.51 -50.31
C LEU A 16 -6.49 -15.17 -49.24
N ALA A 17 -6.68 -14.03 -48.57
CA ALA A 17 -6.09 -13.85 -47.25
C ALA A 17 -6.98 -14.64 -46.28
N ALA A 18 -6.60 -15.89 -46.02
CA ALA A 18 -7.10 -16.63 -44.87
C ALA A 18 -6.79 -15.79 -43.63
N LEU A 19 -7.84 -15.20 -43.05
CA LEU A 19 -7.83 -14.56 -41.76
C LEU A 19 -7.63 -15.66 -40.71
N LEU A 20 -6.40 -16.14 -40.56
CA LEU A 20 -5.97 -16.84 -39.36
C LEU A 20 -5.86 -15.78 -38.27
N LEU A 21 -7.01 -15.45 -37.67
CA LEU A 21 -7.06 -14.96 -36.31
C LEU A 21 -6.34 -16.00 -35.45
N PHE A 22 -5.05 -15.76 -35.17
CA PHE A 22 -4.48 -16.18 -33.91
C PHE A 22 -5.23 -15.39 -32.83
N LEU A 23 -6.40 -15.91 -32.46
CA LEU A 23 -6.95 -15.69 -31.15
C LEU A 23 -6.01 -16.42 -30.19
N ALA A 24 -4.88 -15.78 -29.88
CA ALA A 24 -4.24 -16.01 -28.60
C ALA A 24 -5.26 -15.49 -27.59
N ALA A 25 -6.24 -16.32 -27.24
CA ALA A 25 -6.85 -16.24 -25.96
C ALA A 25 -5.66 -16.33 -24.99
N ALA A 26 -5.25 -15.18 -24.47
CA ALA A 26 -4.59 -15.13 -23.19
C ALA A 26 -5.57 -15.84 -22.26
N LEU A 27 -5.36 -17.15 -22.09
CA LEU A 27 -5.81 -17.85 -20.91
C LEU A 27 -5.11 -17.12 -19.78
N SER A 28 -5.78 -16.11 -19.24
CA SER A 28 -5.49 -15.64 -17.89
C SER A 28 -5.55 -16.89 -17.04
N LEU A 29 -4.39 -17.40 -16.66
CA LEU A 29 -4.30 -18.33 -15.55
C LEU A 29 -4.99 -17.60 -14.38
N PRO A 30 -5.98 -18.21 -13.73
CA PRO A 30 -6.59 -17.60 -12.56
C PRO A 30 -5.48 -17.33 -11.54
N ALA A 31 -5.47 -16.10 -11.01
CA ALA A 31 -4.54 -15.67 -9.97
C ALA A 31 -4.52 -16.70 -8.84
N ALA A 32 -3.35 -17.21 -8.48
CA ALA A 32 -3.21 -18.16 -7.39
C ALA A 32 -3.23 -17.39 -6.05
N GLU A 33 -4.43 -17.02 -5.62
CA GLU A 33 -4.76 -16.71 -4.23
C GLU A 33 -4.38 -17.92 -3.33
N ARG A 34 -4.19 -17.77 -2.00
CA ARG A 34 -4.04 -18.94 -1.12
C ARG A 34 -5.39 -19.64 -0.98
N SER A 35 -5.38 -20.95 -1.13
CA SER A 35 -6.51 -21.81 -0.79
C SER A 35 -6.69 -21.89 0.74
N TRP A 36 -7.80 -21.36 1.25
CA TRP A 36 -8.27 -21.54 2.62
C TRP A 36 -9.36 -22.59 2.63
N THR A 37 -9.22 -23.60 3.49
CA THR A 37 -10.15 -24.72 3.57
C THR A 37 -10.92 -24.65 4.88
N ASN A 38 -12.24 -24.82 4.83
CA ASN A 38 -13.05 -24.90 6.04
C ASN A 38 -13.14 -26.35 6.57
N ASN A 39 -13.73 -26.53 7.75
CA ASN A 39 -13.90 -27.85 8.38
C ASN A 39 -14.77 -28.82 7.57
N GLU A 40 -15.54 -28.33 6.61
CA GLU A 40 -16.35 -29.15 5.69
C GLU A 40 -15.56 -29.56 4.43
N GLY A 41 -14.28 -29.21 4.34
CA GLY A 41 -13.43 -29.48 3.17
C GLY A 41 -13.70 -28.55 1.99
N ARG A 42 -14.48 -27.48 2.17
CA ARG A 42 -14.71 -26.47 1.13
C ARG A 42 -13.54 -25.51 1.11
N THR A 43 -13.04 -25.25 -0.08
CA THR A 43 -11.94 -24.33 -0.31
C THR A 43 -12.44 -23.03 -0.90
N ILE A 44 -11.99 -21.92 -0.34
CA ILE A 44 -12.03 -20.61 -0.99
C ILE A 44 -10.61 -20.19 -1.28
N VAL A 45 -10.45 -19.26 -2.21
CA VAL A 45 -9.14 -18.70 -2.51
C VAL A 45 -9.18 -17.22 -2.13
N ALA A 46 -8.30 -16.79 -1.22
CA ALA A 46 -8.38 -15.47 -0.57
C ALA A 46 -7.03 -14.99 0.01
N THR A 47 -6.94 -13.70 0.32
CA THR A 47 -5.77 -13.05 0.95
C THR A 47 -6.04 -12.80 2.43
N LEU A 48 -5.10 -13.15 3.33
CA LEU A 48 -5.21 -12.78 4.75
C LEU A 48 -4.77 -11.32 4.93
N ILE A 49 -5.64 -10.49 5.49
CA ILE A 49 -5.34 -9.06 5.70
C ILE A 49 -5.30 -8.65 7.18
N GLU A 50 -6.03 -9.36 8.04
CA GLU A 50 -6.07 -9.08 9.48
C GLU A 50 -6.29 -10.36 10.28
N THR A 51 -5.64 -10.47 11.44
CA THR A 51 -5.98 -11.46 12.47
C THR A 51 -6.36 -10.75 13.76
N THR A 52 -7.59 -10.95 14.25
CA THR A 52 -8.09 -10.29 15.47
C THR A 52 -8.85 -11.31 16.32
N GLY A 53 -8.38 -11.53 17.55
CA GLY A 53 -9.01 -12.48 18.48
C GLY A 53 -9.04 -13.91 17.92
N ASP A 54 -10.20 -14.53 17.85
CA ASP A 54 -10.43 -15.89 17.32
C ASP A 54 -10.86 -15.89 15.84
N LYS A 55 -10.73 -14.76 15.14
CA LYS A 55 -11.11 -14.59 13.74
C LYS A 55 -9.94 -14.15 12.86
N VAL A 56 -10.09 -14.39 11.57
CA VAL A 56 -9.29 -13.79 10.50
C VAL A 56 -10.18 -13.02 9.54
N VAL A 57 -9.63 -11.99 8.93
CA VAL A 57 -10.27 -11.27 7.83
C VAL A 57 -9.59 -11.71 6.54
N LEU A 58 -10.37 -12.36 5.68
CA LEU A 58 -9.93 -12.84 4.36
C LEU A 58 -10.52 -11.97 3.26
N GLN A 59 -9.69 -11.47 2.34
CA GLN A 59 -10.13 -10.74 1.16
C GLN A 59 -10.25 -11.68 -0.05
N MET A 60 -11.43 -11.76 -0.65
CA MET A 60 -11.71 -12.52 -1.87
C MET A 60 -12.52 -11.66 -2.84
N ASN A 61 -12.03 -11.51 -4.07
CA ASN A 61 -12.65 -10.63 -5.09
C ASN A 61 -12.93 -9.20 -4.59
N GLY A 62 -12.02 -8.65 -3.77
CA GLY A 62 -12.15 -7.31 -3.18
C GLY A 62 -13.07 -7.21 -1.96
N ASN A 63 -13.83 -8.26 -1.62
CA ASN A 63 -14.69 -8.28 -0.43
C ASN A 63 -13.97 -8.93 0.75
N HIS A 64 -14.24 -8.46 1.97
CA HIS A 64 -13.71 -9.09 3.17
C HIS A 64 -14.71 -10.04 3.83
N PHE A 65 -14.16 -11.11 4.39
CA PHE A 65 -14.91 -12.12 5.10
C PHE A 65 -14.25 -12.34 6.45
N GLU A 66 -14.97 -12.01 7.53
CA GLU A 66 -14.60 -12.47 8.87
C GLU A 66 -14.87 -13.97 8.98
N VAL A 67 -13.80 -14.75 9.11
CA VAL A 67 -13.86 -16.21 9.24
C VAL A 67 -13.36 -16.61 10.63
N PRO A 68 -14.17 -17.31 11.44
CA PRO A 68 -13.69 -17.88 12.69
C PRO A 68 -12.54 -18.84 12.42
N ILE A 69 -11.42 -18.70 13.13
CA ILE A 69 -10.24 -19.56 12.95
C ILE A 69 -10.60 -21.03 13.17
N ALA A 70 -11.43 -21.30 14.18
CA ALA A 70 -11.91 -22.64 14.47
C ALA A 70 -12.73 -23.28 13.34
N SER A 71 -13.21 -22.50 12.37
CA SER A 71 -13.93 -22.99 11.20
C SER A 71 -13.02 -23.40 10.03
N LEU A 72 -11.73 -23.08 10.10
CA LEU A 72 -10.72 -23.41 9.09
C LEU A 72 -10.06 -24.76 9.34
N SER A 73 -9.44 -25.33 8.32
CA SER A 73 -8.72 -26.61 8.39
C SER A 73 -7.59 -26.56 9.42
N PRO A 74 -7.18 -27.71 10.00
CA PRO A 74 -6.03 -27.74 10.92
C PRO A 74 -4.75 -27.11 10.36
N ASP A 75 -4.51 -27.24 9.04
CA ASP A 75 -3.34 -26.66 8.38
C ASP A 75 -3.43 -25.13 8.27
N ASP A 76 -4.61 -24.60 7.97
CA ASP A 76 -4.86 -23.16 7.96
C ASP A 76 -4.86 -22.57 9.37
N GLN A 77 -5.40 -23.29 10.35
CA GLN A 77 -5.29 -22.94 11.76
C GLN A 77 -3.83 -22.90 12.19
N ALA A 78 -3.02 -23.92 11.85
CA ALA A 78 -1.60 -23.97 12.18
C ALA A 78 -0.82 -22.84 11.52
N PHE A 79 -1.16 -22.49 10.28
CA PHE A 79 -0.58 -21.31 9.64
C PHE A 79 -0.92 -20.02 10.38
N ILE A 80 -2.20 -19.79 10.72
CA ILE A 80 -2.62 -18.60 11.47
C ILE A 80 -1.98 -18.58 12.85
N GLN A 81 -1.82 -19.74 13.51
CA GLN A 81 -1.15 -19.84 14.81
C GLN A 81 0.34 -19.54 14.71
N ASN A 82 1.05 -20.05 13.70
CA ASN A 82 2.44 -19.67 13.45
C ASN A 82 2.57 -18.17 13.14
N TRP A 83 1.60 -17.60 12.43
CA TRP A 83 1.51 -16.17 12.15
C TRP A 83 1.26 -15.33 13.41
N LYS A 84 0.38 -15.82 14.29
CA LYS A 84 0.06 -15.23 15.60
C LYS A 84 1.19 -15.37 16.60
N LYS A 85 1.96 -16.47 16.57
CA LYS A 85 3.03 -16.75 17.53
C LYS A 85 4.15 -15.70 17.51
N GLY A 86 4.20 -14.86 16.48
CA GLY A 86 4.84 -13.55 16.54
C GLY A 86 3.97 -12.50 17.26
N GLU A 87 3.40 -12.81 18.42
CA GLU A 87 2.72 -11.82 19.27
C GLU A 87 3.77 -10.78 19.63
N MET A 88 3.75 -9.65 18.93
CA MET A 88 4.54 -8.49 19.31
C MET A 88 3.84 -7.93 20.54
N SER A 89 4.42 -8.19 21.72
CA SER A 89 4.09 -7.36 22.88
C SER A 89 4.38 -5.92 22.49
N ASP A 90 3.46 -5.00 22.78
CA ASP A 90 3.75 -3.57 22.65
C ASP A 90 4.94 -3.26 23.59
N SER A 91 6.14 -3.30 23.00
CA SER A 91 7.43 -3.14 23.69
C SER A 91 7.82 -1.67 23.75
N SER A 92 6.95 -0.80 23.23
CA SER A 92 7.10 0.63 23.28
C SER A 92 7.32 1.06 24.74
N LYS A 93 8.41 1.78 24.97
CA LYS A 93 8.54 2.60 26.18
C LYS A 93 7.74 3.89 25.95
N ASP A 94 6.43 3.75 25.72
CA ASP A 94 5.51 4.82 25.31
C ASP A 94 5.51 6.04 26.24
N GLY A 95 5.93 5.88 27.50
CA GLY A 95 5.91 6.94 28.49
C GLY A 95 6.84 8.13 28.24
N GLN A 96 7.71 8.11 27.22
CA GLN A 96 8.68 9.19 26.96
C GLN A 96 8.54 9.89 25.60
N ILE A 97 7.88 9.29 24.62
CA ILE A 97 7.76 9.85 23.27
C ILE A 97 6.65 10.90 23.28
N GLN A 98 7.01 12.16 23.02
CA GLN A 98 6.04 13.25 22.94
C GLN A 98 5.52 13.39 21.50
N PRO A 99 4.19 13.43 21.29
CA PRO A 99 3.60 13.72 19.99
C PRO A 99 4.08 15.06 19.41
N ASN A 100 4.33 15.11 18.11
CA ASN A 100 4.96 16.22 17.41
C ASN A 100 3.97 17.24 16.78
N TRP A 101 2.84 17.52 17.44
CA TRP A 101 1.72 18.30 16.87
C TRP A 101 2.10 19.70 16.35
N ASP A 102 3.02 20.37 17.05
CA ASP A 102 3.38 21.77 16.80
C ASP A 102 4.57 21.93 15.84
N ASN A 103 5.12 20.82 15.35
CA ASN A 103 6.20 20.86 14.38
C ASN A 103 5.72 21.45 13.04
N PRO A 104 6.59 22.14 12.29
CA PRO A 104 6.28 22.58 10.94
C PRO A 104 6.12 21.37 10.01
N TRP A 105 5.25 21.50 9.00
CA TRP A 105 5.14 20.45 7.99
C TRP A 105 6.46 20.31 7.21
N PRO A 106 7.06 19.11 7.14
CA PRO A 106 8.37 18.95 6.54
C PRO A 106 8.30 19.14 5.03
N ARG A 107 9.32 19.80 4.48
CA ARG A 107 9.47 20.04 3.04
C ARG A 107 10.33 18.98 2.35
N LEU A 108 11.33 18.49 3.08
CA LEU A 108 12.30 17.49 2.66
C LEU A 108 12.64 16.66 3.90
N VAL A 109 12.58 15.35 3.75
CA VAL A 109 13.00 14.39 4.77
C VAL A 109 14.17 13.57 4.21
N SER A 110 15.17 13.28 5.02
CA SER A 110 16.32 12.47 4.60
C SER A 110 16.86 11.62 5.74
N VAL A 111 17.37 10.44 5.40
CA VAL A 111 18.08 9.55 6.33
C VAL A 111 19.55 9.45 6.01
N ASP A 112 20.33 8.91 6.94
CA ASP A 112 21.71 8.54 6.71
C ASP A 112 21.81 7.41 5.68
N ILE A 113 22.40 7.70 4.53
CA ILE A 113 22.55 6.73 3.44
C ILE A 113 23.67 5.72 3.69
N ASP A 114 24.57 6.03 4.62
CA ASP A 114 25.73 5.21 4.96
C ASP A 114 25.44 4.30 6.17
N GLN A 115 24.18 4.22 6.60
CA GLN A 115 23.76 3.38 7.73
C GLN A 115 24.30 1.94 7.60
N GLU A 116 24.81 1.43 8.72
CA GLU A 116 25.29 0.06 8.79
C GLU A 116 24.13 -0.92 8.80
N ILE A 117 24.35 -2.08 8.19
CA ILE A 117 23.42 -3.20 8.24
C ILE A 117 24.02 -4.25 9.15
N GLU A 118 23.32 -4.52 10.24
CA GLU A 118 23.64 -5.59 11.17
C GLU A 118 23.25 -6.94 10.55
N VAL A 119 24.13 -7.93 10.65
CA VAL A 119 23.83 -9.32 10.28
C VAL A 119 23.46 -10.04 11.57
N ILE A 120 22.16 -10.25 11.79
CA ILE A 120 21.63 -10.91 13.01
C ILE A 120 21.78 -12.42 12.89
N LYS A 121 21.42 -12.98 11.72
CA LYS A 121 21.46 -14.42 11.48
C LYS A 121 21.74 -14.74 10.02
N GLU A 122 22.57 -15.74 9.76
CA GLU A 122 22.67 -16.42 8.46
C GLU A 122 22.72 -17.92 8.69
N ASP A 123 21.69 -18.63 8.22
CA ASP A 123 21.54 -20.07 8.37
C ASP A 123 21.21 -20.70 7.01
N ASP A 124 22.25 -21.22 6.36
CA ASP A 124 22.16 -21.80 5.02
C ASP A 124 21.31 -23.09 5.01
N GLU A 125 21.31 -23.85 6.10
CA GLU A 125 20.54 -25.10 6.23
C GLU A 125 19.04 -24.82 6.37
N ALA A 126 18.68 -23.86 7.24
CA ALA A 126 17.29 -23.45 7.44
C ALA A 126 16.78 -22.50 6.35
N ARG A 127 17.66 -21.98 5.49
CA ARG A 127 17.40 -20.88 4.55
C ARG A 127 16.79 -19.66 5.25
N GLU A 128 17.36 -19.27 6.37
CA GLU A 128 16.89 -18.13 7.17
C GLU A 128 18.02 -17.13 7.37
N TYR A 129 17.81 -15.92 6.85
CA TYR A 129 18.79 -14.83 6.90
C TYR A 129 18.12 -13.58 7.44
N ILE A 130 18.66 -13.03 8.53
CA ILE A 130 18.08 -11.88 9.22
C ILE A 130 19.12 -10.76 9.23
N TYR A 131 18.75 -9.64 8.65
CA TYR A 131 19.53 -8.41 8.61
C TYR A 131 18.76 -7.31 9.31
N ALA A 132 19.44 -6.29 9.83
CA ALA A 132 18.75 -5.16 10.43
C ALA A 132 19.36 -3.81 10.08
N SER A 133 18.46 -2.83 9.91
CA SER A 133 18.75 -1.40 9.93
C SER A 133 18.34 -0.81 11.29
N PRO A 134 18.44 0.50 11.54
CA PRO A 134 18.08 1.07 12.83
C PRO A 134 16.68 0.67 13.34
N HIS A 135 15.64 0.73 12.50
CA HIS A 135 14.25 0.50 12.91
C HIS A 135 13.58 -0.72 12.27
N TYR A 136 14.31 -1.54 11.49
CA TYR A 136 13.73 -2.68 10.78
C TYR A 136 14.58 -3.95 10.86
N GLU A 137 13.90 -5.09 10.93
CA GLU A 137 14.47 -6.42 10.72
C GLU A 137 13.96 -6.99 9.38
N PHE A 138 14.88 -7.40 8.52
CA PHE A 138 14.62 -7.98 7.21
C PHE A 138 14.89 -9.49 7.26
N ILE A 139 13.81 -10.26 7.25
CA ILE A 139 13.81 -11.73 7.35
C ILE A 139 13.70 -12.28 5.93
N CYS A 140 14.76 -12.90 5.44
CA CYS A 140 14.91 -13.34 4.05
C CYS A 140 14.98 -14.86 3.96
N ASP A 141 14.40 -15.43 2.91
CA ASP A 141 14.52 -16.86 2.55
C ASP A 141 15.74 -17.17 1.65
N VAL A 142 16.57 -16.15 1.41
CA VAL A 142 17.79 -16.21 0.63
C VAL A 142 18.86 -15.25 1.16
N LYS A 143 20.12 -15.66 1.04
CA LYS A 143 21.27 -14.85 1.47
C LYS A 143 21.44 -13.62 0.60
N LEU A 144 21.62 -12.45 1.23
CA LEU A 144 21.83 -11.18 0.55
C LEU A 144 23.14 -10.52 1.00
N ASN A 145 23.80 -9.80 0.09
CA ASN A 145 24.91 -8.94 0.48
C ASN A 145 24.39 -7.73 1.26
N THR A 146 25.09 -7.33 2.32
CA THR A 146 24.69 -6.18 3.16
C THR A 146 24.60 -4.87 2.37
N SER A 147 25.32 -4.73 1.24
CA SER A 147 25.17 -3.59 0.33
C SER A 147 23.81 -3.56 -0.38
N VAL A 148 23.25 -4.71 -0.75
CA VAL A 148 21.89 -4.83 -1.32
C VAL A 148 20.87 -4.49 -0.24
N VAL A 149 21.05 -5.05 0.96
CA VAL A 149 20.17 -4.78 2.10
C VAL A 149 20.17 -3.29 2.45
N ARG A 150 21.34 -2.68 2.56
CA ARG A 150 21.48 -1.24 2.80
C ARG A 150 20.69 -0.45 1.78
N ARG A 151 20.83 -0.78 0.49
CA ARG A 151 20.21 0.00 -0.57
C ARG A 151 18.68 0.02 -0.46
N PHE A 152 18.04 -1.13 -0.30
CA PHE A 152 16.57 -1.15 -0.19
C PHE A 152 16.09 -0.67 1.18
N SER A 153 16.88 -0.85 2.25
CA SER A 153 16.51 -0.41 3.61
C SER A 153 16.27 1.11 3.70
N LEU A 154 16.90 1.89 2.82
CA LEU A 154 16.71 3.35 2.77
C LEU A 154 15.26 3.76 2.53
N LEU A 155 14.47 2.97 1.80
CA LEU A 155 13.05 3.26 1.58
C LEU A 155 12.27 3.13 2.90
N PHE A 156 12.54 2.08 3.67
CA PHE A 156 11.91 1.81 4.96
C PHE A 156 12.26 2.89 5.97
N GLU A 157 13.55 3.17 6.12
CA GLU A 157 14.04 4.17 7.07
C GLU A 157 13.58 5.58 6.70
N ALA A 158 13.60 5.95 5.42
CA ALA A 158 13.09 7.24 4.98
C ALA A 158 11.58 7.37 5.17
N THR A 159 10.82 6.30 4.94
CA THR A 159 9.36 6.32 5.19
C THR A 159 9.08 6.42 6.69
N ASN A 160 9.84 5.71 7.54
CA ASN A 160 9.78 5.86 8.99
C ASN A 160 10.05 7.31 9.42
N GLN A 161 11.12 7.89 8.88
CA GLN A 161 11.48 9.28 9.18
C GLN A 161 10.41 10.28 8.72
N VAL A 162 9.77 10.05 7.57
CA VAL A 162 8.62 10.87 7.14
C VAL A 162 7.52 10.84 8.20
N CYS A 163 7.12 9.66 8.66
CA CYS A 163 6.08 9.56 9.70
C CYS A 163 6.51 10.19 11.03
N ARG A 164 7.80 10.15 11.39
CA ARG A 164 8.33 10.84 12.58
C ARG A 164 8.31 12.36 12.47
N GLU A 165 8.44 12.90 11.26
CA GLU A 165 8.51 14.35 11.02
C GLU A 165 7.15 14.98 10.68
N LEU A 166 6.20 14.20 10.16
CA LEU A 166 4.84 14.66 9.92
C LEU A 166 4.19 15.09 11.26
N PRO A 167 3.67 16.33 11.39
CA PRO A 167 3.12 16.86 12.64
C PRO A 167 1.71 16.33 12.92
N LEU A 168 1.56 15.01 12.83
CA LEU A 168 0.32 14.27 12.99
C LEU A 168 0.29 13.51 14.32
N GLY A 169 1.23 13.77 15.23
CA GLY A 169 1.24 13.21 16.57
C GLY A 169 1.41 11.69 16.63
N MET A 170 2.01 11.10 15.59
CA MET A 170 2.32 9.67 15.55
C MET A 170 3.42 9.33 16.55
N VAL A 171 3.24 8.24 17.30
CA VAL A 171 4.22 7.77 18.29
C VAL A 171 4.80 6.40 17.94
N LYS A 172 4.06 5.58 17.20
CA LYS A 172 4.51 4.26 16.74
C LYS A 172 5.84 4.28 15.96
N PRO A 173 6.14 5.28 15.09
CA PRO A 173 7.43 5.38 14.40
C PRO A 173 8.67 5.56 15.30
N PHE A 174 8.47 5.83 16.59
CA PHE A 174 9.54 6.08 17.57
C PHE A 174 9.82 4.89 18.49
N ARG A 175 9.17 3.74 18.27
CA ARG A 175 9.37 2.56 19.10
C ARG A 175 10.80 2.04 19.03
N ASP A 176 11.25 1.46 20.15
CA ASP A 176 12.57 0.83 20.27
C ASP A 176 12.63 -0.49 19.49
N GLU A 177 11.52 -1.23 19.38
CA GLU A 177 11.46 -2.49 18.65
C GLU A 177 11.47 -2.25 17.14
N ARG A 178 12.27 -3.08 16.45
CA ARG A 178 12.38 -3.06 15.00
C ARG A 178 11.13 -3.68 14.37
N HIS A 179 10.57 -3.00 13.37
CA HIS A 179 9.49 -3.52 12.57
C HIS A 179 9.97 -4.64 11.64
N LYS A 180 9.19 -5.71 11.52
CA LYS A 180 9.58 -6.91 10.77
C LYS A 180 9.09 -6.85 9.33
N ILE A 181 10.01 -7.18 8.42
CA ILE A 181 9.79 -7.24 6.98
C ILE A 181 10.21 -8.63 6.49
N HIS A 182 9.28 -9.39 5.94
CA HIS A 182 9.55 -10.71 5.35
C HIS A 182 9.79 -10.56 3.85
N LEU A 183 10.98 -10.94 3.41
CA LEU A 183 11.45 -10.81 2.04
C LEU A 183 11.58 -12.19 1.39
N PHE A 184 11.01 -12.32 0.20
CA PHE A 184 10.93 -13.59 -0.51
C PHE A 184 11.69 -13.55 -1.83
N GLU A 185 12.55 -14.55 -2.06
CA GLU A 185 13.33 -14.71 -3.30
C GLU A 185 12.40 -14.79 -4.52
N THR A 186 11.30 -15.51 -4.38
CA THR A 186 10.37 -15.77 -5.48
C THR A 186 8.96 -15.27 -5.19
N ARG A 187 8.22 -15.01 -6.26
CA ARG A 187 6.81 -14.62 -6.18
C ARG A 187 5.98 -15.73 -5.56
N GLU A 188 6.30 -16.98 -5.88
CA GLU A 188 5.63 -18.17 -5.36
C GLU A 188 5.81 -18.29 -3.85
N ALA A 189 7.01 -18.02 -3.33
CA ALA A 189 7.27 -18.01 -1.89
C ALA A 189 6.46 -16.92 -1.19
N TYR A 190 6.45 -15.69 -1.74
CA TYR A 190 5.61 -14.59 -1.26
C TYR A 190 4.12 -14.98 -1.19
N ILE A 191 3.58 -15.54 -2.28
CA ILE A 191 2.18 -15.98 -2.36
C ILE A 191 1.90 -17.08 -1.34
N SER A 192 2.78 -18.08 -1.22
CA SER A 192 2.62 -19.19 -0.27
C SER A 192 2.56 -18.73 1.19
N LYS A 193 3.12 -17.55 1.48
CA LYS A 193 3.15 -16.94 2.81
C LYS A 193 2.00 -15.95 3.05
N GLY A 194 1.07 -15.82 2.10
CA GLY A 194 -0.14 -15.01 2.22
C GLY A 194 -0.11 -13.71 1.41
N GLY A 195 0.93 -13.48 0.62
CA GLY A 195 1.03 -12.30 -0.24
C GLY A 195 0.06 -12.34 -1.45
N PRO A 196 -0.73 -11.28 -1.70
CA PRO A 196 -1.65 -11.24 -2.85
C PRO A 196 -0.90 -11.25 -4.19
N PRO A 197 -1.26 -12.07 -5.21
CA PRO A 197 -0.49 -12.29 -6.44
C PRO A 197 -0.15 -11.08 -7.33
N ASP A 198 -0.94 -10.00 -7.26
CA ASP A 198 -0.74 -8.80 -8.09
C ASP A 198 -0.20 -7.60 -7.30
N SER A 199 0.04 -7.79 -5.99
CA SER A 199 0.57 -6.72 -5.12
C SER A 199 2.08 -6.57 -5.24
N ALA A 200 2.59 -5.39 -4.89
CA ALA A 200 4.04 -5.16 -4.75
C ALA A 200 4.58 -5.65 -3.40
N GLY A 201 3.69 -5.81 -2.44
CA GLY A 201 3.91 -6.19 -1.05
C GLY A 201 2.57 -6.05 -0.32
N VAL A 202 2.49 -6.49 0.92
CA VAL A 202 1.28 -6.36 1.74
C VAL A 202 1.65 -6.18 3.20
N TYR A 203 1.03 -5.19 3.86
CA TYR A 203 0.99 -5.13 5.31
C TYR A 203 -0.12 -6.03 5.86
N ILE A 204 0.22 -6.98 6.74
CA ILE A 204 -0.74 -7.84 7.40
C ILE A 204 -0.84 -7.44 8.88
N SER A 205 -1.99 -6.88 9.25
CA SER A 205 -2.25 -6.36 10.60
C SER A 205 -2.74 -7.45 11.57
N ARG A 206 -2.44 -7.25 12.85
CA ARG A 206 -2.77 -8.05 14.02
C ARG A 206 -3.14 -7.06 15.13
N ALA A 207 -4.40 -6.64 15.16
CA ALA A 207 -4.90 -5.63 16.10
C ALA A 207 -4.06 -4.33 16.14
N GLY A 208 -3.62 -3.85 14.97
CA GLY A 208 -2.82 -2.62 14.85
C GLY A 208 -1.32 -2.84 14.72
N GLU A 209 -0.82 -4.03 15.02
CA GLU A 209 0.57 -4.43 14.85
C GLU A 209 0.74 -5.39 13.68
N GLY A 210 1.86 -5.41 12.98
CA GLY A 210 1.96 -6.31 11.84
C GLY A 210 3.30 -6.33 11.16
N ASP A 211 3.42 -7.27 10.24
CA ASP A 211 4.60 -7.46 9.42
C ASP A 211 4.27 -7.14 7.97
N ILE A 212 5.27 -6.72 7.20
CA ILE A 212 5.12 -6.53 5.75
C ILE A 212 5.75 -7.72 5.04
N LEU A 213 5.06 -8.26 4.04
CA LEU A 213 5.58 -9.29 3.15
C LEU A 213 5.90 -8.66 1.80
N ILE A 214 7.07 -8.96 1.22
CA ILE A 214 7.53 -8.35 -0.03
C ILE A 214 8.32 -9.36 -0.87
N PRO A 215 7.98 -9.57 -2.15
CA PRO A 215 8.87 -10.26 -3.07
C PRO A 215 10.08 -9.36 -3.40
N LEU A 216 11.29 -9.90 -3.39
CA LEU A 216 12.53 -9.14 -3.63
C LEU A 216 12.51 -8.32 -4.93
N THR A 217 11.83 -8.82 -5.96
CA THR A 217 11.68 -8.12 -7.25
C THR A 217 10.94 -6.78 -7.13
N SER A 218 10.07 -6.59 -6.14
CA SER A 218 9.38 -5.32 -5.88
C SER A 218 10.29 -4.26 -5.24
N LEU A 219 11.37 -4.70 -4.57
CA LEU A 219 12.43 -3.81 -4.09
C LEU A 219 13.46 -3.49 -5.19
N GLY A 220 13.19 -3.89 -6.42
CA GLY A 220 14.15 -3.85 -7.50
C GLY A 220 15.35 -4.78 -7.26
N VAL A 221 15.25 -5.84 -6.46
CA VAL A 221 16.36 -6.78 -6.29
C VAL A 221 16.27 -7.87 -7.37
N LYS A 222 17.35 -8.06 -8.12
CA LYS A 222 17.47 -9.08 -9.17
C LYS A 222 18.61 -10.05 -8.92
N LYS A 223 18.40 -11.30 -9.30
CA LYS A 223 19.41 -12.36 -9.26
C LYS A 223 20.41 -12.19 -10.43
N VAL A 224 21.70 -12.25 -10.13
CA VAL A 224 22.82 -12.16 -11.08
C VAL A 224 23.79 -13.31 -10.78
N GLY A 225 23.69 -14.37 -11.57
CA GLY A 225 24.39 -15.63 -11.28
C GLY A 225 23.89 -16.22 -9.96
N SER A 226 24.81 -16.44 -9.02
CA SER A 226 24.51 -16.89 -7.65
C SER A 226 24.30 -15.74 -6.65
N ASN A 227 24.42 -14.48 -7.08
CA ASN A 227 24.33 -13.29 -6.22
C ASN A 227 23.07 -12.47 -6.53
N TYR A 228 22.84 -11.42 -5.72
CA TYR A 228 21.76 -10.46 -5.90
C TYR A 228 22.33 -9.06 -6.09
N SER A 229 21.62 -8.24 -6.86
CA SER A 229 21.97 -6.85 -7.16
C SER A 229 20.74 -5.98 -7.27
N ILE A 230 20.93 -4.67 -7.19
CA ILE A 230 19.84 -3.69 -7.32
C ILE A 230 19.61 -3.38 -8.80
N ASP A 231 18.34 -3.37 -9.18
CA ASP A 231 17.78 -2.99 -10.45
C ASP A 231 17.20 -1.58 -10.31
N TYR A 232 18.02 -0.59 -10.66
CA TYR A 232 17.70 0.81 -10.46
C TYR A 232 16.48 1.30 -11.27
N ASP A 233 16.06 0.51 -12.28
CA ASP A 233 14.90 0.81 -13.12
C ASP A 233 13.57 0.24 -12.56
N ARG A 234 13.60 -0.52 -11.45
CA ARG A 234 12.45 -1.29 -10.93
C ARG A 234 12.13 -1.09 -9.45
N GLU A 235 12.64 -0.02 -8.83
CA GLU A 235 12.28 0.31 -7.44
C GLU A 235 10.80 0.73 -7.38
N ASN A 236 9.97 -0.02 -6.64
CA ASN A 236 8.56 0.27 -6.52
C ASN A 236 8.27 1.21 -5.35
N THR A 237 7.98 2.48 -5.65
CA THR A 237 7.64 3.49 -4.64
C THR A 237 6.33 3.19 -3.91
N THR A 238 5.46 2.31 -4.43
CA THR A 238 4.24 1.90 -3.74
C THR A 238 4.50 1.16 -2.44
N LEU A 239 5.72 0.68 -2.17
CA LEU A 239 6.04 0.03 -0.89
C LEU A 239 5.99 1.00 0.30
N SER A 240 6.25 2.29 0.08
CA SER A 240 6.07 3.30 1.15
C SER A 240 4.63 3.46 1.60
N HIS A 241 3.65 3.04 0.77
CA HIS A 241 2.24 2.91 1.17
C HIS A 241 2.07 1.84 2.27
N GLU A 242 2.59 0.64 2.02
CA GLU A 242 2.54 -0.47 2.99
C GLU A 242 3.33 -0.16 4.26
N ILE A 243 4.49 0.50 4.12
CA ILE A 243 5.30 0.93 5.26
C ILE A 243 4.54 1.97 6.10
N ALA A 244 3.86 2.93 5.47
CA ALA A 244 3.03 3.91 6.17
C ALA A 244 1.93 3.23 7.00
N HIS A 245 1.26 2.20 6.46
CA HIS A 245 0.29 1.41 7.23
C HIS A 245 0.91 0.74 8.46
N GLN A 246 2.10 0.14 8.32
CA GLN A 246 2.77 -0.54 9.42
C GLN A 246 3.11 0.39 10.58
N ILE A 247 3.50 1.64 10.30
CA ILE A 247 3.99 2.58 11.33
C ILE A 247 2.96 3.66 11.72
N THR A 248 1.77 3.63 11.15
CA THR A 248 0.66 4.49 11.57
C THR A 248 0.11 4.02 12.91
N ASP A 249 -0.19 4.96 13.80
CA ASP A 249 -0.75 4.69 15.12
C ASP A 249 -2.10 3.96 15.03
N TYR A 250 -2.33 3.00 15.94
CA TYR A 250 -3.50 2.13 15.91
C TYR A 250 -4.82 2.90 15.96
N GLU A 251 -4.89 4.00 16.73
CA GLU A 251 -6.11 4.82 16.86
C GLU A 251 -6.56 5.40 15.52
N TYR A 252 -5.65 5.56 14.56
CA TYR A 252 -5.98 6.13 13.25
C TYR A 252 -6.72 5.13 12.35
N PHE A 253 -6.70 3.84 12.70
CA PHE A 253 -7.51 2.80 12.07
C PHE A 253 -8.89 2.64 12.70
N ALA A 254 -9.31 3.52 13.63
CA ALA A 254 -10.64 3.49 14.20
C ALA A 254 -11.74 3.89 13.19
N ALA A 255 -12.99 3.53 13.50
CA ALA A 255 -14.15 3.90 12.70
C ALA A 255 -14.28 5.44 12.58
N GLY A 256 -14.60 5.93 11.38
CA GLY A 256 -14.60 7.35 11.05
C GLY A 256 -13.27 7.88 10.51
N SER A 257 -12.19 7.09 10.59
CA SER A 257 -10.86 7.39 10.02
C SER A 257 -10.37 6.31 9.05
N ARG A 258 -10.61 5.03 9.39
CA ARG A 258 -10.24 3.86 8.55
C ARG A 258 -10.77 4.00 7.13
N GLY A 259 -9.91 3.77 6.14
CA GLY A 259 -10.23 3.99 4.73
C GLY A 259 -9.77 5.38 4.30
N TRP A 260 -10.61 6.40 4.48
CA TRP A 260 -10.33 7.72 3.89
C TRP A 260 -9.03 8.35 4.40
N PHE A 261 -8.76 8.27 5.71
CA PHE A 261 -7.55 8.88 6.28
C PHE A 261 -6.36 7.93 6.19
N THR A 262 -6.54 6.65 6.56
CA THR A 262 -5.43 5.68 6.57
C THR A 262 -4.88 5.43 5.15
N GLU A 263 -5.75 5.21 4.17
CA GLU A 263 -5.32 5.09 2.77
C GLU A 263 -4.88 6.43 2.20
N GLY A 264 -5.52 7.53 2.59
CA GLY A 264 -5.16 8.88 2.16
C GLY A 264 -3.75 9.29 2.61
N LEU A 265 -3.38 8.99 3.86
CA LEU A 265 -2.04 9.21 4.41
C LEU A 265 -1.00 8.34 3.70
N ALA A 266 -1.30 7.06 3.51
CA ALA A 266 -0.40 6.13 2.81
C ALA A 266 -0.18 6.53 1.35
N GLU A 267 -1.24 6.97 0.63
CA GLU A 267 -1.14 7.56 -0.72
C GLU A 267 -0.38 8.89 -0.72
N TYR A 268 -0.61 9.76 0.26
CA TYR A 268 0.13 11.02 0.38
C TYR A 268 1.65 10.78 0.49
N ILE A 269 2.05 9.83 1.33
CA ILE A 269 3.46 9.44 1.49
C ILE A 269 3.98 8.77 0.21
N ALA A 270 3.24 7.81 -0.36
CA ALA A 270 3.69 7.07 -1.54
C ALA A 270 3.84 7.92 -2.81
N ASN A 271 3.08 9.01 -2.89
CA ASN A 271 3.17 9.97 -4.00
C ASN A 271 4.06 11.17 -3.67
N SER A 272 4.66 11.23 -2.47
CA SER A 272 5.73 12.17 -2.17
C SER A 272 7.01 11.75 -2.92
N GLY A 273 7.79 12.72 -3.39
CA GLY A 273 8.92 12.48 -4.29
C GLY A 273 10.07 11.74 -3.60
N TYR A 274 10.09 10.41 -3.65
CA TYR A 274 11.18 9.60 -3.11
C TYR A 274 12.36 9.49 -4.07
N ARG A 275 13.58 9.59 -3.52
CA ARG A 275 14.83 9.27 -4.22
C ARG A 275 15.95 8.96 -3.23
N SER A 276 16.38 7.69 -3.16
CA SER A 276 17.59 7.27 -2.43
C SER A 276 17.65 7.78 -0.98
N GLY A 277 16.69 7.40 -0.15
CA GLY A 277 16.66 7.81 1.26
C GLY A 277 16.20 9.25 1.50
N LYS A 278 15.57 9.90 0.51
CA LYS A 278 15.02 11.25 0.63
C LYS A 278 13.59 11.31 0.12
N PHE A 279 12.73 12.04 0.82
CA PHE A 279 11.37 12.37 0.39
C PHE A 279 11.20 13.87 0.23
N SER A 280 10.68 14.31 -0.91
CA SER A 280 10.20 15.68 -1.14
C SER A 280 8.68 15.71 -1.01
N LEU A 281 8.16 16.42 0.01
CA LEU A 281 6.73 16.49 0.32
C LEU A 281 6.04 17.72 -0.31
N GLN A 282 6.78 18.50 -1.08
CA GLN A 282 6.29 19.73 -1.72
C GLN A 282 5.61 19.49 -3.07
N ASP A 283 5.84 18.32 -3.68
CA ASP A 283 5.38 18.03 -5.04
C ASP A 283 4.02 17.33 -5.02
N MET A 284 2.98 18.11 -5.29
CA MET A 284 1.61 17.62 -5.44
C MET A 284 1.32 17.10 -6.86
N GLN A 285 2.16 17.40 -7.87
CA GLN A 285 1.86 17.03 -9.25
C GLN A 285 1.84 15.52 -9.44
N LYS A 286 2.72 14.80 -8.73
CA LYS A 286 2.72 13.34 -8.70
C LYS A 286 1.42 12.77 -8.16
N LEU A 287 0.93 13.31 -7.04
CA LEU A 287 -0.35 12.88 -6.46
C LEU A 287 -1.51 13.18 -7.42
N ILE A 288 -1.56 14.37 -8.03
CA ILE A 288 -2.61 14.69 -9.01
C ILE A 288 -2.54 13.72 -10.20
N ALA A 289 -1.37 13.52 -10.81
CA ALA A 289 -1.20 12.60 -11.94
C ALA A 289 -1.55 11.15 -11.57
N ARG A 290 -1.24 10.73 -10.34
CA ARG A 290 -1.64 9.42 -9.81
C ARG A 290 -3.15 9.29 -9.70
N VAL A 291 -3.86 10.33 -9.28
CA VAL A 291 -5.31 10.28 -9.09
C VAL A 291 -6.07 10.42 -10.42
N THR A 292 -5.73 11.44 -11.22
CA THR A 292 -6.51 11.80 -12.42
C THR A 292 -6.16 10.95 -13.64
N ALA A 293 -4.93 10.45 -13.72
CA ALA A 293 -4.43 9.72 -14.88
C ALA A 293 -3.85 8.35 -14.47
N TYR A 294 -2.99 7.80 -15.31
CA TYR A 294 -2.29 6.55 -15.05
C TYR A 294 -0.99 6.76 -14.24
N GLY A 295 -0.81 7.86 -13.53
CA GLY A 295 0.46 8.20 -12.87
C GLY A 295 1.44 8.91 -13.79
N ASP A 296 2.54 9.44 -13.22
CA ASP A 296 3.57 10.19 -13.95
C ASP A 296 4.36 9.33 -14.95
N ASN A 297 4.48 8.04 -14.67
CA ASN A 297 5.09 7.03 -15.54
C ASN A 297 4.08 6.32 -16.47
N GLY A 298 2.80 6.71 -16.44
CA GLY A 298 1.73 6.09 -17.23
C GLY A 298 1.31 4.68 -16.75
N GLN A 299 1.71 4.25 -15.56
CA GLN A 299 1.28 2.99 -14.94
C GLN A 299 0.74 3.14 -13.51
N GLY A 300 -0.34 2.42 -13.22
CA GLY A 300 -0.87 2.21 -11.87
C GLY A 300 -1.65 3.38 -11.26
N GLY A 301 -1.83 4.49 -11.96
CA GLY A 301 -2.73 5.56 -11.51
C GLY A 301 -4.20 5.12 -11.42
N ARG A 302 -4.99 5.91 -10.70
CA ARG A 302 -6.40 5.66 -10.40
C ARG A 302 -7.33 6.01 -11.56
N ALA A 303 -6.85 6.82 -12.52
CA ALA A 303 -7.53 7.17 -13.75
C ALA A 303 -8.96 7.71 -13.56
N LEU A 304 -9.18 8.54 -12.53
CA LEU A 304 -10.48 9.15 -12.27
C LEU A 304 -10.86 10.24 -13.27
N GLY A 305 -9.89 10.72 -14.05
CA GLY A 305 -10.03 11.93 -14.86
C GLY A 305 -9.89 13.21 -14.02
N GLU A 306 -9.92 14.34 -14.72
CA GLU A 306 -9.87 15.67 -14.11
C GLU A 306 -11.24 16.13 -13.56
N GLU A 307 -12.31 15.41 -13.87
CA GLU A 307 -13.67 15.70 -13.44
C GLU A 307 -14.42 14.39 -13.15
N PHE A 308 -14.88 14.21 -11.91
CA PHE A 308 -15.55 12.97 -11.48
C PHE A 308 -16.56 13.21 -10.35
N THR A 309 -17.42 12.22 -10.13
CA THR A 309 -18.44 12.23 -9.07
C THR A 309 -17.99 11.42 -7.87
N ALA A 310 -18.23 11.94 -6.68
CA ALA A 310 -17.96 11.32 -5.39
C ALA A 310 -19.27 11.07 -4.62
N PRO A 311 -19.34 10.07 -3.71
CA PRO A 311 -20.39 10.02 -2.70
C PRO A 311 -20.33 11.25 -1.78
N ASP A 312 -21.44 11.57 -1.09
CA ASP A 312 -21.45 12.57 -0.02
C ASP A 312 -20.30 12.34 0.96
N LEU A 313 -19.65 13.40 1.43
CA LEU A 313 -18.45 13.32 2.25
C LEU A 313 -18.73 12.61 3.58
N GLN A 314 -19.90 12.84 4.17
CA GLN A 314 -20.32 12.15 5.38
C GLN A 314 -20.50 10.63 5.13
N GLU A 315 -21.13 10.24 4.01
CA GLU A 315 -21.26 8.84 3.60
C GLU A 315 -19.87 8.22 3.42
N PHE A 316 -18.98 8.93 2.72
CA PHE A 316 -17.62 8.47 2.45
C PHE A 316 -16.79 8.26 3.72
N PHE A 317 -16.94 9.12 4.74
CA PHE A 317 -16.20 9.01 6.01
C PHE A 317 -16.77 7.95 6.96
N THR A 318 -18.04 7.59 6.81
CA THR A 318 -18.74 6.67 7.72
C THR A 318 -18.98 5.28 7.13
N GLN A 319 -18.65 5.07 5.86
CA GLN A 319 -18.75 3.76 5.21
C GLN A 319 -17.86 2.70 5.89
N SER A 320 -18.23 1.44 5.73
CA SER A 320 -17.36 0.33 6.14
C SER A 320 -16.13 0.25 5.23
N TYR A 321 -15.06 -0.39 5.71
CA TYR A 321 -13.88 -0.62 4.90
C TYR A 321 -14.17 -1.52 3.68
N ASP A 322 -15.17 -2.39 3.78
CA ASP A 322 -15.60 -3.24 2.66
C ASP A 322 -16.29 -2.41 1.57
N SER A 323 -17.17 -1.47 1.95
CA SER A 323 -17.78 -0.50 1.03
C SER A 323 -16.71 0.38 0.38
N PHE A 324 -15.69 0.79 1.13
CA PHE A 324 -14.55 1.55 0.61
C PHE A 324 -13.84 0.77 -0.51
N LEU A 325 -13.62 -0.54 -0.32
CA LEU A 325 -12.92 -1.38 -1.29
C LEU A 325 -13.78 -1.82 -2.48
N ALA A 326 -15.09 -1.58 -2.46
CA ALA A 326 -15.97 -1.88 -3.59
C ALA A 326 -15.64 -1.04 -4.84
N ASN A 327 -15.00 0.13 -4.66
CA ASN A 327 -14.50 0.96 -5.77
C ASN A 327 -13.11 1.51 -5.46
N PRO A 328 -12.05 0.68 -5.55
CA PRO A 328 -10.71 1.05 -5.07
C PRO A 328 -10.03 2.11 -5.94
N GLN A 329 -10.46 2.33 -7.19
CA GLN A 329 -9.95 3.46 -7.97
C GLN A 329 -10.45 4.78 -7.37
N LEU A 330 -11.76 4.91 -7.17
CA LEU A 330 -12.37 6.10 -6.59
C LEU A 330 -11.92 6.31 -5.16
N SER A 331 -12.04 5.29 -4.31
CA SER A 331 -11.83 5.42 -2.87
C SER A 331 -10.41 5.84 -2.53
N TYR A 332 -9.38 5.20 -3.09
CA TYR A 332 -7.99 5.60 -2.86
C TYR A 332 -7.67 6.97 -3.47
N GLY A 333 -8.17 7.23 -4.68
CA GLY A 333 -7.94 8.51 -5.37
C GLY A 333 -8.56 9.69 -4.61
N LEU A 334 -9.82 9.56 -4.19
CA LEU A 334 -10.51 10.57 -3.40
C LEU A 334 -9.87 10.74 -2.02
N SER A 335 -9.47 9.65 -1.36
CA SER A 335 -8.77 9.68 -0.07
C SER A 335 -7.46 10.46 -0.13
N ALA A 336 -6.66 10.25 -1.18
CA ALA A 336 -5.42 10.99 -1.40
C ALA A 336 -5.66 12.50 -1.55
N LEU A 337 -6.71 12.88 -2.30
CA LEU A 337 -7.12 14.28 -2.48
C LEU A 337 -7.65 14.90 -1.17
N ILE A 338 -8.44 14.16 -0.40
CA ILE A 338 -8.99 14.64 0.87
C ILE A 338 -7.88 14.81 1.92
N ALA A 339 -7.00 13.82 2.08
CA ALA A 339 -5.87 13.91 3.00
C ALA A 339 -4.98 15.11 2.65
N TYR A 340 -4.62 15.27 1.36
CA TYR A 340 -3.81 16.42 0.93
C TYR A 340 -4.55 17.75 1.18
N TYR A 341 -5.87 17.82 0.93
CA TYR A 341 -6.65 19.02 1.22
C TYR A 341 -6.52 19.43 2.69
N PHE A 342 -6.72 18.50 3.62
CA PHE A 342 -6.62 18.79 5.04
C PHE A 342 -5.19 19.10 5.51
N PHE A 343 -4.18 18.57 4.84
CA PHE A 343 -2.78 18.85 5.17
C PHE A 343 -2.32 20.23 4.68
N HIS A 344 -2.81 20.70 3.52
CA HIS A 344 -2.18 21.81 2.80
C HIS A 344 -3.12 22.92 2.33
N MET A 345 -4.44 22.71 2.40
CA MET A 345 -5.42 23.61 1.78
C MET A 345 -6.50 24.12 2.75
N ASP A 346 -6.85 23.32 3.75
CA ASP A 346 -7.91 23.68 4.69
C ASP A 346 -7.52 24.85 5.59
N GLY A 347 -8.48 25.72 5.90
CA GLY A 347 -8.30 26.89 6.78
C GLY A 347 -7.07 27.73 6.43
N ASP A 348 -6.21 27.95 7.43
CA ASP A 348 -4.97 28.72 7.32
C ASP A 348 -3.79 27.93 6.71
N LYS A 349 -4.05 26.70 6.23
CA LYS A 349 -3.07 25.78 5.59
C LYS A 349 -1.96 25.32 6.53
N ASP A 350 -2.30 25.16 7.80
CA ASP A 350 -1.43 24.72 8.89
C ASP A 350 -1.82 23.33 9.43
N ALA A 351 -2.78 22.67 8.76
CA ALA A 351 -3.35 21.39 9.13
C ALA A 351 -4.02 21.39 10.53
N ALA A 352 -4.48 22.53 11.05
CA ALA A 352 -5.06 22.62 12.39
C ALA A 352 -6.25 21.66 12.60
N ASN A 353 -7.23 21.66 11.70
CA ASN A 353 -8.46 20.87 11.85
C ASN A 353 -8.21 19.36 11.84
N ILE A 354 -7.30 18.88 10.98
CA ILE A 354 -6.95 17.46 10.95
C ILE A 354 -6.14 17.06 12.18
N LYS A 355 -5.26 17.93 12.70
CA LYS A 355 -4.57 17.65 13.97
C LYS A 355 -5.55 17.51 15.13
N GLU A 356 -6.57 18.36 15.23
CA GLU A 356 -7.62 18.24 16.25
C GLU A 356 -8.50 17.00 16.06
N PHE A 357 -8.80 16.61 14.81
CA PHE A 357 -9.46 15.33 14.50
C PHE A 357 -8.62 14.11 14.97
N LEU A 358 -7.31 14.11 14.72
CA LEU A 358 -6.43 13.03 15.15
C LEU A 358 -6.26 12.98 16.68
N LYS A 359 -6.25 14.14 17.36
CA LYS A 359 -6.34 14.19 18.84
C LYS A 359 -7.64 13.59 19.34
N ALA A 360 -8.77 13.89 18.69
CA ALA A 360 -10.07 13.30 19.02
C ALA A 360 -10.08 11.76 18.86
N LEU A 361 -9.41 11.20 17.84
CA LEU A 361 -9.20 9.75 17.71
C LEU A 361 -8.40 9.17 18.87
N LYS A 362 -7.31 9.84 19.28
CA LYS A 362 -6.49 9.43 20.44
C LYS A 362 -7.26 9.53 21.77
N GLU A 363 -8.22 10.45 21.86
CA GLU A 363 -9.20 10.55 22.95
C GLU A 363 -10.35 9.53 22.83
N LYS A 364 -10.33 8.67 21.81
CA LYS A 364 -11.33 7.64 21.52
C LYS A 364 -12.74 8.19 21.28
N LYS A 365 -12.85 9.42 20.77
CA LYS A 365 -14.13 9.97 20.30
C LYS A 365 -14.59 9.21 19.05
N THR A 366 -15.91 9.11 18.89
CA THR A 366 -16.55 8.40 17.77
C THR A 366 -17.44 9.35 16.98
N PRO A 367 -17.82 9.03 15.73
CA PRO A 367 -18.83 9.79 15.02
C PRO A 367 -20.13 9.94 15.82
N PRO A 368 -20.83 11.10 15.76
CA PRO A 368 -20.49 12.26 14.94
C PRO A 368 -19.49 13.24 15.58
N GLU A 369 -19.31 13.21 16.92
CA GLU A 369 -18.44 14.13 17.67
C GLU A 369 -16.99 14.15 17.16
N LEU A 370 -16.52 13.01 16.66
CA LEU A 370 -15.22 12.87 16.01
C LEU A 370 -15.01 13.87 14.86
N PHE A 371 -16.05 14.22 14.10
CA PHE A 371 -15.95 15.08 12.92
C PHE A 371 -16.09 16.57 13.23
N GLU A 372 -16.55 16.96 14.42
CA GLU A 372 -16.68 18.37 14.82
C GLU A 372 -15.39 19.19 14.62
N PRO A 373 -14.20 18.74 15.08
CA PRO A 373 -12.96 19.49 14.84
C PRO A 373 -12.59 19.57 13.36
N LEU A 374 -12.93 18.54 12.57
CA LEU A 374 -12.64 18.50 11.14
C LEU A 374 -13.52 19.50 10.36
N LEU A 375 -14.81 19.56 10.70
CA LEU A 375 -15.77 20.50 10.12
C LEU A 375 -15.51 21.94 10.56
N ALA A 376 -14.98 22.15 11.77
CA ALA A 376 -14.64 23.47 12.29
C ALA A 376 -15.82 24.48 12.20
N GLY A 377 -17.04 24.00 12.48
CA GLY A 377 -18.27 24.79 12.43
C GLY A 377 -18.96 24.86 11.07
N ARG A 378 -18.37 24.31 10.00
CA ARG A 378 -19.00 24.17 8.68
C ARG A 378 -20.03 23.05 8.64
N THR A 379 -21.00 23.15 7.75
CA THR A 379 -21.83 22.00 7.35
C THR A 379 -21.03 21.05 6.44
N TRP A 380 -21.56 19.84 6.20
CA TRP A 380 -20.98 18.92 5.23
C TRP A 380 -20.96 19.51 3.82
N ASP A 381 -22.06 20.12 3.37
CA ASP A 381 -22.13 20.81 2.07
C ASP A 381 -21.09 21.94 1.93
N GLU A 382 -20.86 22.71 3.00
CA GLU A 382 -19.83 23.75 3.03
C GLU A 382 -18.43 23.14 2.92
N MET A 383 -18.17 22.04 3.64
CA MET A 383 -16.89 21.31 3.55
C MET A 383 -16.66 20.74 2.14
N GLU A 384 -17.67 20.14 1.53
CA GLU A 384 -17.60 19.62 0.16
C GLU A 384 -17.32 20.73 -0.86
N ALA A 385 -17.97 21.88 -0.70
CA ALA A 385 -17.74 23.06 -1.53
C ALA A 385 -16.31 23.59 -1.37
N ASP A 386 -15.79 23.62 -0.14
CA ASP A 386 -14.42 24.05 0.16
C ASP A 386 -13.38 23.08 -0.45
N ILE A 387 -13.55 21.76 -0.27
CA ILE A 387 -12.71 20.74 -0.89
C ILE A 387 -12.72 20.89 -2.42
N THR A 388 -13.91 21.01 -3.00
CA THR A 388 -14.10 21.20 -4.46
C THR A 388 -13.40 22.45 -4.94
N LYS A 389 -13.52 23.57 -4.22
CA LYS A 389 -12.86 24.84 -4.55
C LYS A 389 -11.34 24.73 -4.47
N GLY A 390 -10.81 24.06 -3.44
CA GLY A 390 -9.39 23.82 -3.26
C GLY A 390 -8.77 23.09 -4.46
N TRP A 391 -9.44 22.03 -4.90
CA TRP A 391 -9.00 21.20 -6.03
C TRP A 391 -9.26 21.81 -7.40
N ARG A 392 -10.36 22.56 -7.57
CA ARG A 392 -10.71 23.21 -8.85
C ARG A 392 -9.61 24.16 -9.33
N SER A 393 -8.98 24.88 -8.40
CA SER A 393 -7.83 25.76 -8.72
C SER A 393 -6.59 25.02 -9.20
N ARG A 394 -6.56 23.69 -9.06
CA ARG A 394 -5.45 22.78 -9.36
C ARG A 394 -5.79 21.77 -10.46
N GLY A 395 -6.89 22.00 -11.19
CA GLY A 395 -7.26 21.18 -12.35
C GLY A 395 -8.06 19.91 -12.02
N VAL A 396 -8.57 19.75 -10.80
CA VAL A 396 -9.42 18.62 -10.42
C VAL A 396 -10.79 19.11 -9.98
N ARG A 397 -11.86 18.57 -10.56
CA ARG A 397 -13.26 18.90 -10.23
C ARG A 397 -13.93 17.68 -9.61
N ILE A 398 -14.39 17.85 -8.39
CA ILE A 398 -15.10 16.82 -7.63
C ILE A 398 -16.55 17.26 -7.54
N HIS A 399 -17.47 16.37 -7.91
CA HIS A 399 -18.91 16.57 -7.74
C HIS A 399 -19.41 15.62 -6.67
N PHE A 400 -19.58 16.11 -5.44
CA PHE A 400 -20.28 15.38 -4.38
C PHE A 400 -21.78 15.28 -4.73
N ARG A 401 -22.44 14.18 -4.34
CA ARG A 401 -23.80 13.83 -4.79
C ARG A 401 -24.90 14.41 -3.96
#